data_AF-A0A521RYJ9-F1
#
_entry.id   AF-A0A521RYJ9-F1
#
_cell.length_a   1.000
_cell.length_b   1.000
_cell.length_c   1.000
_cell.angle_alpha   90.00
_cell.angle_beta   90.00
_cell.angle_gamma   90.00
#
_symmetry.space_group_name_H-M   'P 1'
#
loop_
_entity.id
_entity.type
_entity.pdbx_description
1 polymer ?
#
loop_
_entity_poly.entity_id
_entity_poly.type
_entity_poly.pdbx_seq_one_letter_code
_entity_poly.pdbx_strand_id
1 'polypeptide(L)'
;IPPTLVSGNMKLLKEFMKEQGGEMVIKPLDGCGGSGVFYLSEKDRNTNALLETATENGRKPIMAQRYIPEVRKGDKRIIVLDGEPLGAILRVPRADETRSNIHVGGRVVKTDLTARDREICRTMAPSLKKLGLYFVGLDVIGSYLTEVNVTSPTGVQEINALNKVQLESQIIDFIEKKAGS
;
A
#
# COMPACT_ATOMS: atom_id res chain seq x y z
N ILE A 1 8.36 7.09 1.48
CA ILE A 1 8.28 5.71 0.94
C ILE A 1 9.41 4.87 1.52
N PRO A 2 9.32 3.53 1.62
CA PRO A 2 10.48 2.72 1.98
C PRO A 2 11.53 2.77 0.85
N PRO A 3 12.81 2.46 1.12
CA PRO A 3 13.77 2.18 0.05
C PRO A 3 13.16 1.25 -0.99
N THR A 4 13.20 1.66 -2.25
CA THR A 4 12.47 1.01 -3.35
C THR A 4 13.36 0.98 -4.59
N LEU A 5 13.40 -0.16 -5.28
CA LEU A 5 14.04 -0.36 -6.57
C LEU A 5 13.00 -0.93 -7.55
N VAL A 6 12.91 -0.37 -8.76
CA VAL A 6 12.15 -0.98 -9.85
C VAL A 6 13.13 -1.52 -10.87
N SER A 7 13.16 -2.84 -11.06
CA SER A 7 14.10 -3.48 -11.99
C SER A 7 13.66 -4.89 -12.37
N GLY A 8 14.04 -5.33 -13.57
CA GLY A 8 14.07 -6.75 -13.95
C GLY A 8 15.49 -7.35 -13.86
N ASN A 9 16.50 -6.54 -13.54
CA ASN A 9 17.88 -6.99 -13.51
C ASN A 9 18.18 -7.72 -12.19
N MET A 10 18.41 -9.03 -12.31
CA MET A 10 18.70 -9.92 -11.19
C MET A 10 19.88 -9.49 -10.33
N LYS A 11 20.92 -8.90 -10.91
CA LYS A 11 22.09 -8.42 -10.16
C LYS A 11 21.71 -7.25 -9.27
N LEU A 12 21.02 -6.25 -9.84
CA LEU A 12 20.57 -5.06 -9.09
C LEU A 12 19.59 -5.44 -7.97
N LEU A 13 18.68 -6.39 -8.23
CA LEU A 13 17.72 -6.86 -7.22
C LEU A 13 18.42 -7.56 -6.03
N LYS A 14 19.47 -8.35 -6.29
CA LYS A 14 20.26 -9.00 -5.25
C LYS A 14 21.14 -8.01 -4.48
N GLU A 15 21.76 -7.07 -5.17
CA GLU A 15 22.54 -5.99 -4.54
C GLU A 15 21.64 -5.16 -3.61
N PHE A 16 20.45 -4.79 -4.10
CA PHE A 16 19.45 -4.11 -3.28
C PHE A 16 19.04 -4.93 -2.05
N MET A 17 18.74 -6.24 -2.20
CA MET A 17 18.41 -7.11 -1.07
C MET A 17 19.50 -7.09 0.01
N LYS A 18 20.77 -7.19 -0.42
CA LYS A 18 21.93 -7.15 0.48
C LYS A 18 22.05 -5.81 1.21
N GLU A 19 21.87 -4.70 0.49
CA GLU A 19 21.87 -3.35 1.08
C GLU A 19 20.76 -3.15 2.11
N GLN A 20 19.61 -3.81 1.94
CA GLN A 20 18.50 -3.75 2.88
C GLN A 20 18.64 -4.70 4.08
N GLY A 21 19.77 -5.39 4.23
CA GLY A 21 20.03 -6.32 5.35
C GLY A 21 19.59 -7.76 5.08
N GLY A 22 19.43 -8.13 3.80
CA GLY A 22 19.14 -9.49 3.36
C GLY A 22 17.66 -9.86 3.34
N GLU A 23 16.76 -8.89 3.48
CA GLU A 23 15.31 -9.08 3.47
C GLU A 23 14.63 -7.98 2.63
N MET A 24 13.66 -8.37 1.79
CA MET A 24 12.88 -7.42 1.00
C MET A 24 11.48 -7.97 0.68
N VAL A 25 10.61 -7.10 0.19
CA VAL A 25 9.33 -7.46 -0.41
C VAL A 25 9.38 -7.16 -1.89
N ILE A 26 8.94 -8.10 -2.72
CA ILE A 26 8.76 -7.87 -4.16
C ILE A 26 7.28 -7.82 -4.53
N LYS A 27 6.95 -7.00 -5.52
CA LYS A 27 5.59 -6.79 -6.02
C LYS A 27 5.60 -6.63 -7.54
N PRO A 28 4.65 -7.22 -8.28
CA PRO A 28 4.39 -6.86 -9.67
C PRO A 28 3.95 -5.40 -9.77
N LEU A 29 4.19 -4.77 -10.92
CA LEU A 29 3.79 -3.38 -11.16
C LEU A 29 2.32 -3.25 -11.58
N ASP A 30 1.71 -4.35 -12.02
CA ASP A 30 0.36 -4.45 -12.58
C ASP A 30 -0.61 -5.25 -11.69
N GLY A 31 -0.15 -5.68 -10.50
CA GLY A 31 -0.96 -6.43 -9.56
C GLY A 31 -1.93 -5.56 -8.74
N CYS A 32 -3.01 -6.16 -8.25
CA CYS A 32 -3.89 -5.58 -7.25
C CYS A 32 -4.11 -6.56 -6.08
N GLY A 33 -4.51 -6.03 -4.92
CA GLY A 33 -4.83 -6.86 -3.76
C GLY A 33 -3.67 -7.67 -3.18
N GLY A 34 -2.41 -7.30 -3.42
CA GLY A 34 -1.31 -8.11 -2.89
C GLY A 34 -1.11 -9.45 -3.61
N SER A 35 -1.75 -9.65 -4.78
CA SER A 35 -1.39 -10.73 -5.70
C SER A 35 0.05 -10.56 -6.17
N GLY A 36 0.84 -11.64 -6.11
CA GLY A 36 2.26 -11.63 -6.47
C GLY A 36 3.17 -10.90 -5.48
N VAL A 37 2.68 -10.50 -4.30
CA VAL A 37 3.53 -9.91 -3.26
C VAL A 37 4.24 -11.01 -2.48
N PHE A 38 5.57 -11.01 -2.52
CA PHE A 38 6.39 -12.00 -1.81
C PHE A 38 7.37 -11.32 -0.87
N TYR A 39 7.46 -11.86 0.34
CA TYR A 39 8.58 -11.64 1.23
C TYR A 39 9.75 -12.54 0.79
N LEU A 40 10.94 -11.96 0.64
CA LEU A 40 12.16 -12.67 0.27
C LEU A 40 13.24 -12.45 1.33
N SER A 41 14.02 -13.50 1.57
CA SER A 41 15.21 -13.46 2.42
C SER A 41 16.40 -14.09 1.70
N GLU A 42 17.60 -13.54 1.85
CA GLU A 42 18.83 -14.16 1.35
C GLU A 42 19.06 -15.57 1.90
N LYS A 43 18.45 -15.88 3.06
CA LYS A 43 18.53 -17.20 3.70
C LYS A 43 17.58 -18.23 3.07
N ASP A 44 16.60 -17.79 2.27
CA ASP A 44 15.66 -18.68 1.62
C ASP A 44 16.28 -19.27 0.33
N ARG A 45 16.27 -20.59 0.24
CA ARG A 45 16.78 -21.35 -0.92
C ARG A 45 16.01 -21.06 -2.20
N ASN A 46 14.76 -20.59 -2.08
CA ASN A 46 13.87 -20.31 -3.21
C ASN A 46 13.98 -18.86 -3.72
N THR A 47 14.76 -17.99 -3.08
CA THR A 47 14.84 -16.56 -3.46
C THR A 47 15.19 -16.34 -4.92
N ASN A 48 16.13 -17.11 -5.48
CA ASN A 48 16.48 -16.99 -6.90
C ASN A 48 15.32 -17.38 -7.81
N ALA A 49 14.68 -18.53 -7.55
CA ALA A 49 13.57 -19.02 -8.36
C ALA A 49 12.35 -18.09 -8.30
N LEU A 50 12.08 -17.49 -7.12
CA LEU A 50 11.00 -16.52 -6.95
C LEU A 50 11.28 -15.23 -7.72
N LEU A 51 12.52 -14.73 -7.69
CA LEU A 51 12.91 -13.55 -8.48
C LEU A 51 12.87 -13.83 -10.00
N GLU A 52 13.35 -14.98 -10.45
CA GLU A 52 13.26 -15.40 -11.85
C GLU A 52 11.80 -15.50 -12.31
N THR A 53 10.93 -16.09 -11.49
CA THR A 53 9.49 -16.19 -11.78
C THR A 53 8.84 -14.81 -11.83
N ALA A 54 9.09 -13.98 -10.80
CA ALA A 54 8.47 -12.67 -10.70
C ALA A 54 8.93 -11.70 -11.80
N THR A 55 10.18 -11.83 -12.28
CA THR A 55 10.73 -11.01 -13.36
C THR A 55 10.56 -11.62 -14.75
N GLU A 56 9.96 -12.80 -14.88
CA GLU A 56 9.96 -13.60 -16.12
C GLU A 56 11.37 -13.73 -16.73
N ASN A 57 12.33 -14.16 -15.90
CA ASN A 57 13.75 -14.23 -16.23
C ASN A 57 14.31 -12.89 -16.73
N GLY A 58 13.96 -11.81 -16.03
CA GLY A 58 14.39 -10.44 -16.33
C GLY A 58 13.67 -9.74 -17.49
N ARG A 59 12.64 -10.37 -18.09
CA ARG A 59 11.84 -9.77 -19.17
C ARG A 59 10.88 -8.69 -18.69
N LYS A 60 10.44 -8.76 -17.43
CA LYS A 60 9.57 -7.74 -16.83
C LYS A 60 10.17 -7.17 -15.55
N PRO A 61 10.05 -5.85 -15.34
CA PRO A 61 10.46 -5.25 -14.08
C PRO A 61 9.46 -5.58 -12.96
N ILE A 62 9.98 -5.66 -11.75
CA ILE A 62 9.22 -5.72 -10.51
C ILE A 62 9.59 -4.55 -9.62
N MET A 63 8.75 -4.27 -8.62
CA MET A 63 9.10 -3.38 -7.52
C MET A 63 9.67 -4.21 -6.36
N ALA A 64 10.91 -3.93 -5.96
CA ALA A 64 11.51 -4.41 -4.72
C ALA A 64 11.50 -3.28 -3.68
N GLN A 65 11.04 -3.58 -2.47
CA GLN A 65 10.98 -2.63 -1.35
C GLN A 65 11.63 -3.24 -0.11
N ARG A 66 12.28 -2.42 0.71
CA ARG A 66 12.74 -2.84 2.04
C ARG A 66 11.58 -3.49 2.80
N TYR A 67 11.84 -4.64 3.44
CA TYR A 67 10.87 -5.24 4.35
C TYR A 67 10.66 -4.36 5.59
N ILE A 68 9.40 -4.11 5.96
CA ILE A 68 9.00 -3.26 7.09
C ILE A 68 8.38 -4.16 8.17
N PRO A 69 9.11 -4.51 9.25
CA PRO A 69 8.62 -5.43 10.29
C PRO A 69 7.31 -4.99 10.94
N GLU A 70 7.01 -3.69 10.95
CA GLU A 70 5.78 -3.10 11.45
C GLU A 70 4.53 -3.58 10.70
N VAL A 71 4.65 -4.22 9.52
CA VAL A 71 3.53 -4.86 8.83
C VAL A 71 2.80 -5.87 9.73
N ARG A 72 3.49 -6.50 10.68
CA ARG A 72 2.88 -7.39 11.68
C ARG A 72 1.91 -6.69 12.62
N LYS A 73 2.09 -5.38 12.83
CA LYS A 73 1.15 -4.53 13.58
C LYS A 73 -0.03 -4.09 12.72
N GLY A 74 0.12 -4.15 11.40
CA GLY A 74 -0.92 -3.93 10.41
C GLY A 74 -0.50 -2.94 9.32
N ASP A 75 -1.27 -2.98 8.25
CA ASP A 75 -1.21 -2.10 7.09
C ASP A 75 -2.42 -1.15 7.14
N LYS A 76 -2.15 0.14 7.32
CA LYS A 76 -3.18 1.16 7.46
C LYS A 76 -3.63 1.64 6.08
N ARG A 77 -4.91 1.45 5.78
CA ARG A 77 -5.61 2.01 4.62
C ARG A 77 -6.23 3.33 5.02
N ILE A 78 -5.78 4.43 4.42
CA ILE A 78 -6.32 5.78 4.60
C ILE A 78 -7.11 6.15 3.34
N ILE A 79 -8.37 6.51 3.50
CA ILE A 79 -9.19 7.05 2.41
C ILE A 79 -9.00 8.57 2.38
N VAL A 80 -8.62 9.09 1.22
CA VAL A 80 -8.34 10.51 0.99
C VAL A 80 -9.31 11.05 -0.07
N LEU A 81 -9.97 12.16 0.25
CA LEU A 81 -10.84 12.90 -0.65
C LEU A 81 -10.31 14.33 -0.81
N ASP A 82 -10.06 14.74 -2.05
CA ASP A 82 -9.50 16.05 -2.42
C ASP A 82 -8.27 16.45 -1.57
N GLY A 83 -7.37 15.49 -1.35
CA GLY A 83 -6.13 15.69 -0.60
C GLY A 83 -6.27 15.65 0.92
N GLU A 84 -7.49 15.56 1.46
CA GLU A 84 -7.76 15.46 2.89
C GLU A 84 -8.15 14.04 3.30
N PRO A 85 -7.64 13.50 4.42
CA PRO A 85 -7.99 12.16 4.87
C PRO A 85 -9.42 12.12 5.46
N LEU A 86 -10.30 11.30 4.87
CA LEU A 86 -11.67 11.06 5.37
C LEU A 86 -11.69 10.11 6.58
N GLY A 87 -10.77 9.15 6.61
CA GLY A 87 -10.70 8.14 7.65
C GLY A 87 -9.71 7.03 7.31
N ALA A 88 -9.52 6.12 8.26
CA ALA A 88 -8.61 5.01 8.09
C ALA A 88 -9.10 3.73 8.77
N ILE A 89 -8.64 2.60 8.24
CA ILE A 89 -8.73 1.29 8.86
C ILE A 89 -7.35 0.67 8.96
N LEU A 90 -7.14 -0.14 9.99
CA LEU A 90 -5.93 -0.94 10.11
C LEU A 90 -6.27 -2.37 9.71
N ARG A 91 -5.56 -2.88 8.71
CA ARG A 91 -5.69 -4.26 8.27
C ARG A 91 -4.56 -5.06 8.90
N VAL A 92 -4.89 -5.99 9.78
CA VAL A 92 -3.91 -6.78 10.54
C VAL A 92 -3.79 -8.15 9.88
N PRO A 93 -2.57 -8.59 9.51
CA PRO A 93 -2.37 -9.89 8.89
C PRO A 93 -2.66 -11.01 9.90
N ARG A 94 -2.92 -12.21 9.39
CA ARG A 94 -2.99 -13.41 10.25
C ARG A 94 -1.58 -13.76 10.75
N ALA A 95 -1.47 -14.50 11.84
CA ALA A 95 -0.18 -14.89 12.42
C ALA A 95 0.70 -15.71 11.45
N ASP A 96 0.06 -16.44 10.51
CA ASP A 96 0.66 -17.32 9.51
C ASP A 96 0.85 -16.67 8.13
N GLU A 97 0.52 -15.39 7.96
CA GLU A 97 0.51 -14.71 6.66
C GLU A 97 1.23 -13.35 6.76
N THR A 98 1.97 -12.96 5.70
CA THR A 98 2.68 -11.67 5.68
C THR A 98 1.82 -10.56 5.09
N ARG A 99 0.80 -10.93 4.30
CA ARG A 99 -0.12 -10.00 3.65
C ARG A 99 -1.25 -9.59 4.58
N SER A 100 -1.56 -8.30 4.58
CA SER A 100 -2.58 -7.70 5.45
C SER A 100 -3.92 -7.47 4.75
N ASN A 101 -4.04 -7.75 3.46
CA ASN A 101 -5.23 -7.40 2.70
C ASN A 101 -6.49 -8.14 3.21
N ILE A 102 -7.65 -7.47 3.12
CA ILE A 102 -8.92 -7.98 3.67
C ILE A 102 -9.36 -9.28 2.98
N HIS A 103 -9.19 -9.36 1.66
CA HIS A 103 -9.61 -10.52 0.88
C HIS A 103 -8.73 -11.77 1.09
N VAL A 104 -7.55 -11.64 1.74
CA VAL A 104 -6.75 -12.80 2.18
C VAL A 104 -7.03 -13.19 3.65
N GLY A 105 -8.09 -12.64 4.26
CA GLY A 105 -8.51 -12.97 5.61
C GLY A 105 -7.84 -12.14 6.72
N GLY A 106 -7.25 -10.98 6.37
CA GLY A 106 -6.77 -10.01 7.35
C GLY A 106 -7.92 -9.42 8.17
N ARG A 107 -7.70 -9.20 9.47
CA ARG A 107 -8.70 -8.59 10.36
C ARG A 107 -8.69 -7.08 10.19
N VAL A 108 -9.86 -6.50 9.96
CA VAL A 108 -10.02 -5.04 9.94
C VAL A 108 -10.32 -4.55 11.33
N VAL A 109 -9.55 -3.58 11.81
CA VAL A 109 -9.76 -2.92 13.11
C VAL A 109 -9.77 -1.41 12.97
N LYS A 110 -10.46 -0.76 13.91
CA LYS A 110 -10.49 0.70 14.01
C LYS A 110 -9.07 1.22 14.29
N THR A 111 -8.73 2.33 13.64
CA THR A 111 -7.48 3.06 13.90
C THR A 111 -7.71 4.55 13.72
N ASP A 112 -6.95 5.34 14.46
CA ASP A 112 -6.89 6.78 14.27
C ASP A 112 -5.75 7.17 13.32
N LEU A 113 -5.87 8.38 12.76
CA LEU A 113 -4.84 9.03 11.95
C LEU A 113 -3.80 9.65 12.88
N THR A 114 -2.55 9.23 12.72
CA THR A 114 -1.40 9.80 13.42
C THR A 114 -0.96 11.12 12.77
N ALA A 115 -0.09 11.86 13.45
CA ALA A 115 0.54 13.05 12.88
C ALA A 115 1.29 12.72 11.57
N ARG A 116 1.96 11.57 11.52
CA ARG A 116 2.67 11.09 10.34
C ARG A 116 1.72 10.76 9.18
N ASP A 117 0.57 10.15 9.46
CA ASP A 117 -0.43 9.86 8.43
C ASP A 117 -0.95 11.15 7.77
N ARG A 118 -1.24 12.17 8.59
CA ARG A 118 -1.69 13.48 8.12
C ARG A 118 -0.61 14.22 7.34
N GLU A 119 0.65 14.10 7.76
CA GLU A 119 1.79 14.62 7.01
C GLU A 119 1.87 13.98 5.62
N ILE A 120 1.80 12.64 5.53
CA ILE A 120 1.80 11.93 4.24
C ILE A 120 0.66 12.43 3.34
N CYS A 121 -0.56 12.56 3.86
CA CYS A 121 -1.70 13.06 3.08
C CYS A 121 -1.44 14.47 2.55
N ARG A 122 -0.98 15.40 3.41
CA ARG A 122 -0.66 16.78 3.02
C ARG A 122 0.44 16.86 1.98
N THR A 123 1.49 16.05 2.09
CA THR A 123 2.58 15.99 1.12
C THR A 123 2.10 15.48 -0.24
N MET A 124 1.19 14.50 -0.26
CA MET A 124 0.65 13.91 -1.49
C MET A 124 -0.40 14.80 -2.18
N ALA A 125 -1.15 15.59 -1.40
CA ALA A 125 -2.30 16.35 -1.88
C ALA A 125 -2.05 17.19 -3.15
N PRO A 126 -0.96 17.99 -3.27
CA PRO A 126 -0.72 18.79 -4.48
C PRO A 126 -0.56 17.95 -5.75
N SER A 127 0.18 16.84 -5.65
CA SER A 127 0.42 15.92 -6.77
C SER A 127 -0.86 15.18 -7.17
N LEU A 128 -1.64 14.70 -6.20
CA LEU A 128 -2.92 14.03 -6.45
C LEU A 128 -3.92 14.97 -7.14
N LYS A 129 -4.06 16.20 -6.64
CA LYS A 129 -4.94 17.22 -7.25
C LYS A 129 -4.53 17.57 -8.68
N LYS A 130 -3.23 17.73 -8.93
CA LYS A 130 -2.71 18.01 -10.28
C LYS A 130 -3.05 16.90 -11.27
N LEU A 131 -3.09 15.65 -10.81
CA LEU A 131 -3.42 14.47 -11.62
C LEU A 131 -4.94 14.20 -11.71
N GLY A 132 -5.79 15.04 -11.10
CA GLY A 132 -7.24 14.80 -11.05
C GLY A 132 -7.64 13.60 -10.17
N LEU A 133 -6.74 13.14 -9.31
CA LEU A 133 -6.95 11.99 -8.43
C LEU A 133 -7.57 12.44 -7.12
N TYR A 134 -8.88 12.66 -7.13
CA TYR A 134 -9.60 13.21 -5.99
C TYR A 134 -9.97 12.18 -4.93
N PHE A 135 -10.17 10.91 -5.30
CA PHE A 135 -10.54 9.85 -4.37
C PHE A 135 -9.53 8.72 -4.44
N VAL A 136 -8.68 8.61 -3.41
CA VAL A 136 -7.57 7.64 -3.39
C VAL A 136 -7.45 6.94 -2.04
N GLY A 137 -6.82 5.76 -2.06
CA GLY A 137 -6.51 4.97 -0.87
C GLY A 137 -5.01 4.91 -0.68
N LEU A 138 -4.51 5.43 0.43
CA LEU A 138 -3.09 5.37 0.77
C LEU A 138 -2.85 4.19 1.72
N ASP A 139 -1.88 3.34 1.37
CA ASP A 139 -1.45 2.24 2.25
C ASP A 139 -0.17 2.65 2.97
N VAL A 140 -0.21 2.59 4.30
CA VAL A 140 0.86 3.04 5.19
C VAL A 140 1.22 1.92 6.16
N ILE A 141 2.50 1.55 6.18
CA ILE A 141 3.08 0.61 7.13
C ILE A 141 4.14 1.32 7.95
N GLY A 142 3.98 1.32 9.29
CA GLY A 142 4.81 2.12 10.18
C GLY A 142 4.72 3.61 9.80
N SER A 143 5.84 4.20 9.40
CA SER A 143 5.94 5.62 8.97
C SER A 143 6.05 5.80 7.45
N TYR A 144 5.88 4.72 6.68
CA TYR A 144 6.13 4.68 5.25
C TYR A 144 4.84 4.53 4.44
N LEU A 145 4.63 5.44 3.49
CA LEU A 145 3.69 5.23 2.39
C LEU A 145 4.23 4.10 1.49
N THR A 146 3.47 3.03 1.32
CA THR A 146 3.87 1.84 0.55
C THR A 146 3.13 1.71 -0.77
N GLU A 147 1.91 2.24 -0.89
CA GLU A 147 1.10 2.16 -2.10
C GLU A 147 0.08 3.31 -2.19
N VAL A 148 -0.27 3.71 -3.41
CA VAL A 148 -1.31 4.70 -3.71
C VAL A 148 -2.33 4.06 -4.65
N ASN A 149 -3.51 3.73 -4.12
CA ASN A 149 -4.60 3.10 -4.84
C ASN A 149 -5.52 4.18 -5.44
N VAL A 150 -5.59 4.26 -6.77
CA VAL A 150 -6.26 5.38 -7.47
C VAL A 150 -7.52 4.96 -8.25
N THR A 151 -7.82 3.66 -8.33
CA THR A 151 -8.91 3.12 -9.16
C THR A 151 -10.16 2.82 -8.33
N SER A 152 -10.06 1.88 -7.38
CA SER A 152 -11.16 1.48 -6.50
C SER A 152 -10.67 1.31 -5.06
N PRO A 153 -10.44 2.42 -4.32
CA PRO A 153 -9.64 2.41 -3.10
C PRO A 153 -10.34 1.85 -1.84
N THR A 154 -11.23 0.85 -1.94
CA THR A 154 -11.98 0.14 -0.87
C THR A 154 -11.62 0.45 0.61
N GLY A 155 -12.64 0.57 1.46
CA GLY A 155 -12.45 0.85 2.90
C GLY A 155 -13.53 1.74 3.52
N VAL A 156 -14.36 2.40 2.69
CA VAL A 156 -15.43 3.29 3.15
C VAL A 156 -16.44 2.55 4.03
N GLN A 157 -16.88 1.36 3.63
CA GLN A 157 -17.86 0.58 4.38
C GLN A 157 -17.34 0.19 5.77
N GLU A 158 -16.07 -0.22 5.84
CA GLU A 158 -15.41 -0.59 7.09
C GLU A 158 -15.23 0.63 8.00
N ILE A 159 -14.81 1.78 7.46
CA ILE A 159 -14.71 3.03 8.23
C ILE A 159 -16.08 3.42 8.80
N ASN A 160 -17.13 3.42 7.97
CA ASN A 160 -18.49 3.72 8.39
C ASN A 160 -18.95 2.79 9.52
N ALA A 161 -18.75 1.49 9.37
CA ALA A 161 -19.18 0.49 10.35
C ALA A 161 -18.44 0.63 11.71
N LEU A 162 -17.13 0.88 11.67
CA LEU A 162 -16.27 1.01 12.85
C LEU A 162 -16.39 2.36 13.56
N ASN A 163 -16.62 3.44 12.81
CA ASN A 163 -16.68 4.80 13.34
C ASN A 163 -18.11 5.33 13.50
N LYS A 164 -19.13 4.58 13.02
CA LYS A 164 -20.53 5.01 13.01
C LYS A 164 -20.72 6.35 12.29
N VAL A 165 -20.13 6.44 11.10
CA VAL A 165 -20.18 7.61 10.20
C VAL A 165 -20.75 7.21 8.84
N GLN A 166 -21.02 8.22 8.00
CA GLN A 166 -21.46 8.08 6.62
C GLN A 166 -20.53 8.89 5.73
N LEU A 167 -19.43 8.30 5.26
CA LEU A 167 -18.46 9.00 4.41
C LEU A 167 -18.94 9.16 2.96
N GLU A 168 -19.90 8.34 2.51
CA GLU A 168 -20.49 8.39 1.18
C GLU A 168 -21.15 9.75 0.90
N SER A 169 -21.80 10.35 1.89
CA SER A 169 -22.41 11.68 1.72
C SER A 169 -21.35 12.75 1.42
N GLN A 170 -20.25 12.76 2.17
CA GLN A 170 -19.14 13.69 1.92
C GLN A 170 -18.52 13.51 0.52
N ILE A 171 -18.43 12.27 0.04
CA ILE A 171 -17.91 11.95 -1.29
C ILE A 171 -18.87 12.47 -2.37
N ILE A 172 -20.18 12.22 -2.23
CA ILE A 172 -21.19 12.70 -3.19
C ILE A 172 -21.26 14.23 -3.18
N ASP A 173 -21.29 14.87 -2.01
CA ASP A 173 -21.29 16.33 -1.86
C ASP A 173 -20.10 16.98 -2.59
N PHE A 174 -18.92 16.34 -2.51
CA PHE A 174 -17.74 16.79 -3.23
C PHE A 174 -17.92 16.69 -4.75
N ILE A 175 -18.43 15.56 -5.24
CA ILE A 175 -18.66 15.34 -6.67
C ILE A 175 -19.67 16.35 -7.21
N GLU A 176 -20.78 16.58 -6.51
CA GLU A 176 -21.81 17.55 -6.91
C GLU A 176 -21.25 18.97 -7.01
N LYS A 177 -20.48 19.42 -6.00
CA LYS A 177 -19.82 20.73 -6.01
C LYS A 177 -18.83 20.86 -7.16
N LYS A 178 -18.13 19.78 -7.50
CA LYS A 178 -17.13 19.76 -8.57
C LYS A 178 -17.74 19.68 -9.97
N ALA A 179 -18.88 19.01 -10.11
CA ALA A 179 -19.61 18.91 -11.37
C ALA A 179 -20.41 20.18 -11.69
N GLY A 180 -20.84 20.92 -10.66
CA GLY A 180 -21.52 22.21 -10.80
C GLY A 180 -20.58 23.41 -10.98
N SER A 181 -19.26 23.22 -10.91
CA SER A 181 -18.21 24.24 -11.07
C SER A 181 -17.55 24.16 -12.44
#